data_AF-A0A3B1KJ31-F1
#
_entry.id   AF-A0A3B1KJ31-F1
#
_cell.length_a   1.000
_cell.length_b   1.000
_cell.length_c   1.000
_cell.angle_alpha   90.00
_cell.angle_beta   90.00
_cell.angle_gamma   90.00
#
_symmetry.space_group_name_H-M   'P 1'
#
loop_
_entity.id
_entity.type
_entity.pdbx_description
1 polymer ?
#
loop_
_entity_poly.entity_id
_entity_poly.type
_entity_poly.pdbx_seq_one_letter_code
_entity_poly.pdbx_strand_id
1 'polypeptide(L)'
;MRCTIAGNGVKVFGRAVHALSRIGEDIWLDPLQKGLAVRSVNSAQSAYACFLFSPLFFQHYTANLDQGRESKGSVLPIFRSVATLERSVCKCEISINVSDSRVKFQFNCRHGITKTHNLGYQECEALQAVFPTHLCPNILKAQPKLLSDIVMHFPTSQEEITLSVSPLRFKLKSYYEEENGK
;
A
#
# COMPACT_ATOMS: atom_id res chain seq x y z
N MET A 1 -9.77 16.31 -1.26
CA MET A 1 -9.00 15.62 -2.31
C MET A 1 -9.94 14.92 -3.28
N ARG A 2 -9.63 14.93 -4.59
CA ARG A 2 -10.29 14.10 -5.61
C ARG A 2 -9.25 13.56 -6.59
N CYS A 3 -9.26 12.26 -6.87
CA CYS A 3 -8.45 11.68 -7.94
C CYS A 3 -9.20 10.64 -8.76
N THR A 4 -8.68 10.38 -9.96
CA THR A 4 -9.29 9.49 -10.93
C THR A 4 -8.24 8.60 -11.57
N ILE A 5 -8.46 7.30 -11.48
CA ILE A 5 -7.60 6.25 -12.05
C ILE A 5 -8.37 5.58 -13.18
N ALA A 6 -7.74 5.41 -14.34
CA ALA A 6 -8.36 4.78 -15.51
C ALA A 6 -7.54 3.61 -16.03
N GLY A 7 -8.21 2.67 -16.72
CA GLY A 7 -7.57 1.56 -17.42
C GLY A 7 -6.71 0.68 -16.51
N ASN A 8 -5.51 0.33 -16.98
CA ASN A 8 -4.59 -0.55 -16.25
C ASN A 8 -4.14 0.00 -14.89
N GLY A 9 -4.20 1.32 -14.69
CA GLY A 9 -3.87 1.95 -13.41
C GLY A 9 -4.74 1.42 -12.26
N VAL A 10 -6.01 1.10 -12.52
CA VAL A 10 -6.91 0.56 -11.49
C VAL A 10 -6.39 -0.76 -10.95
N LYS A 11 -5.88 -1.63 -11.83
CA LYS A 11 -5.30 -2.91 -11.44
C LYS A 11 -4.01 -2.75 -10.64
N VAL A 12 -3.16 -1.81 -11.05
CA VAL A 12 -1.90 -1.50 -10.34
C VAL A 12 -2.20 -0.96 -8.94
N PHE A 13 -3.13 -0.01 -8.83
CA PHE A 13 -3.56 0.53 -7.54
C PHE A 13 -4.15 -0.56 -6.63
N GLY A 14 -5.04 -1.42 -7.15
CA GLY A 14 -5.58 -2.55 -6.40
C GLY A 14 -4.49 -3.48 -5.88
N ARG A 15 -3.51 -3.86 -6.71
CA ARG A 15 -2.37 -4.69 -6.28
C ARG A 15 -1.53 -4.05 -5.19
N ALA A 16 -1.30 -2.74 -5.25
CA ALA A 16 -0.58 -2.00 -4.22
C ALA A 16 -1.34 -2.04 -2.88
N VAL A 17 -2.65 -1.79 -2.91
CA VAL A 17 -3.50 -1.86 -1.72
C VAL A 17 -3.53 -3.28 -1.13
N HIS A 18 -3.59 -4.32 -1.96
CA HIS A 18 -3.47 -5.71 -1.51
C HIS A 18 -2.13 -6.01 -0.86
N ALA A 19 -1.03 -5.50 -1.43
CA ALA A 19 0.30 -5.68 -0.84
C ALA A 19 0.38 -5.00 0.54
N LEU A 20 -0.19 -3.80 0.69
CA LEU A 20 -0.25 -3.09 1.97
C LEU A 20 -1.09 -3.82 3.01
N SER A 21 -2.21 -4.45 2.63
CA SER A 21 -3.04 -5.22 3.57
C SER A 21 -2.37 -6.49 4.11
N ARG A 22 -1.21 -6.88 3.58
CA ARG A 22 -0.38 -7.96 4.13
C ARG A 22 0.59 -7.46 5.21
N ILE A 23 0.75 -6.14 5.35
CA ILE A 23 1.65 -5.50 6.32
C ILE A 23 0.86 -5.02 7.54
N GLY A 24 -0.24 -4.30 7.33
CA GLY A 24 -1.07 -3.76 8.39
C GLY A 24 -2.55 -3.82 8.07
N GLU A 25 -3.37 -3.70 9.12
CA GLU A 25 -4.83 -3.70 9.00
C GLU A 25 -5.35 -2.36 8.52
N ASP A 26 -4.65 -1.28 8.86
CA ASP A 26 -4.99 0.10 8.52
C ASP A 26 -4.25 0.56 7.26
N ILE A 27 -4.91 1.41 6.47
CA ILE A 27 -4.32 2.05 5.30
C ILE A 27 -4.53 3.57 5.36
N TRP A 28 -3.44 4.33 5.23
CA TRP A 28 -3.50 5.78 5.22
C TRP A 28 -3.50 6.31 3.79
N LEU A 29 -4.37 7.27 3.50
CA LEU A 29 -4.41 8.01 2.24
C LEU A 29 -3.92 9.42 2.50
N ASP A 30 -2.73 9.74 1.99
CA ASP A 30 -2.09 11.03 2.21
C ASP A 30 -1.89 11.76 0.86
N PRO A 31 -2.77 12.73 0.54
CA PRO A 31 -2.67 13.50 -0.69
C PRO A 31 -1.58 14.58 -0.57
N LEU A 32 -0.53 14.44 -1.38
CA LEU A 32 0.62 15.35 -1.42
C LEU A 32 0.67 16.10 -2.77
N GLN A 33 1.41 17.19 -2.84
CA GLN A 33 1.66 17.87 -4.13
C GLN A 33 2.31 16.92 -5.16
N LYS A 34 3.20 16.05 -4.68
CA LYS A 34 3.88 15.02 -5.49
C LYS A 34 3.05 13.77 -5.76
N GLY A 35 1.75 13.78 -5.44
CA GLY A 35 0.81 12.67 -5.70
C GLY A 35 0.21 12.06 -4.44
N LEU A 36 -0.47 10.92 -4.59
CA LEU A 36 -1.12 10.22 -3.48
C LEU A 36 -0.15 9.20 -2.86
N ALA A 37 0.21 9.40 -1.59
CA ALA A 37 0.87 8.37 -0.80
C ALA A 37 -0.18 7.46 -0.14
N VAL A 38 0.02 6.15 -0.27
CA VAL A 38 -0.79 5.11 0.37
C VAL A 38 0.13 4.32 1.27
N ARG A 39 -0.17 4.29 2.57
CA ARG A 39 0.74 3.74 3.59
C ARG A 39 0.06 2.69 4.44
N SER A 40 0.85 1.84 5.07
CA SER A 40 0.40 0.92 6.11
C SER A 40 1.53 0.64 7.09
N VAL A 41 1.17 0.41 8.34
CA VAL A 41 2.06 -0.04 9.41
C VAL A 41 1.42 -1.21 10.13
N ASN A 42 2.22 -2.17 10.57
CA ASN A 42 1.73 -3.25 11.42
C ASN A 42 1.38 -2.76 12.83
N SER A 43 0.65 -3.58 13.59
CA SER A 43 0.23 -3.27 14.97
C SER A 43 1.40 -2.99 15.92
N ALA A 44 2.54 -3.68 15.73
CA ALA A 44 3.75 -3.50 16.52
C ALA A 44 4.63 -2.30 16.09
N GLN A 45 4.23 -1.56 15.05
CA GLN A 45 5.00 -0.44 14.49
C GLN A 45 6.43 -0.78 14.04
N SER A 46 6.71 -2.06 13.78
CA SER A 46 8.01 -2.57 13.34
C SER A 46 8.13 -2.75 11.83
N ALA A 47 7.01 -2.75 11.11
CA ALA A 47 6.98 -2.88 9.65
C ALA A 47 6.15 -1.74 9.04
N TYR A 48 6.76 -1.00 8.12
CA TYR A 48 6.14 0.11 7.41
C TYR A 48 6.24 -0.09 5.90
N ALA A 49 5.15 0.20 5.19
CA ALA A 49 5.12 0.18 3.72
C ALA A 49 4.43 1.43 3.17
N CYS A 50 4.91 1.89 2.01
CA CYS A 50 4.41 3.10 1.35
C CYS A 50 4.51 2.96 -0.17
N PHE A 51 3.40 3.22 -0.86
CA PHE A 51 3.36 3.45 -2.30
C PHE A 51 3.05 4.91 -2.58
N LEU A 52 3.84 5.55 -3.43
CA LEU A 52 3.58 6.90 -3.91
C LEU A 52 3.15 6.86 -5.38
N PHE A 53 1.91 7.25 -5.64
CA PHE A 53 1.38 7.41 -7.00
C PHE A 53 1.54 8.86 -7.44
N SER A 54 2.42 9.10 -8.41
CA SER A 54 2.63 10.43 -9.02
C SER A 54 1.31 11.01 -9.56
N PRO A 55 1.12 12.35 -9.63
CA PRO A 55 -0.06 12.95 -10.24
C PRO A 55 -0.31 12.44 -11.67
N LEU A 56 0.75 12.12 -12.41
CA LEU A 56 0.69 11.57 -13.78
C LEU A 56 0.10 10.15 -13.85
N PHE A 57 0.05 9.43 -12.73
CA PHE A 57 -0.64 8.14 -12.66
C PHE A 57 -2.16 8.28 -12.80
N PHE A 58 -2.68 9.46 -12.44
CA PHE A 58 -4.10 9.74 -12.44
C PHE A 58 -4.49 10.48 -13.72
N GLN A 59 -5.68 10.18 -14.23
CA GLN A 59 -6.29 11.00 -15.29
C GLN A 59 -6.63 12.40 -14.76
N HIS A 60 -6.97 12.49 -13.48
CA HIS A 60 -7.20 13.75 -12.77
C HIS A 60 -6.75 13.58 -11.33
N TYR A 61 -5.98 14.53 -10.82
CA TYR A 61 -5.50 14.55 -9.45
C TYR A 61 -5.61 15.96 -8.87
N THR A 62 -6.36 16.08 -7.79
CA THR A 62 -6.50 17.33 -7.03
C THR A 62 -6.31 17.02 -5.55
N ALA A 63 -5.21 17.53 -4.98
CA ALA A 63 -4.90 17.33 -3.56
C ALA A 63 -5.84 18.13 -2.63
N ASN A 64 -6.33 19.31 -3.06
CA ASN A 64 -7.02 20.31 -2.21
C ASN A 64 -6.24 20.58 -0.91
N LEU A 65 -5.06 21.18 -1.02
CA LEU A 65 -4.21 21.57 0.11
C LEU A 65 -4.57 22.95 0.70
N ASP A 66 -5.50 23.67 0.07
CA ASP A 66 -5.77 25.10 0.30
C ASP A 66 -6.52 25.45 1.60
N GLN A 67 -6.75 24.50 2.51
CA GLN A 67 -7.45 24.77 3.78
C GLN A 67 -6.56 24.74 5.03
N GLY A 68 -5.22 24.70 4.91
CA GLY A 68 -4.31 24.72 6.06
C GLY A 68 -4.48 23.55 7.04
N ARG A 69 -5.36 22.60 6.71
CA ARG A 69 -5.58 21.33 7.38
C ARG A 69 -5.00 20.29 6.44
N GLU A 70 -3.81 19.79 6.78
CA GLU A 70 -3.33 18.55 6.19
C GLU A 70 -4.31 17.45 6.64
N SER A 71 -5.35 17.21 5.85
CA SER A 71 -6.32 16.14 6.11
C SER A 71 -5.64 14.80 5.89
N LYS A 72 -4.95 14.35 6.93
CA LYS A 72 -4.24 13.08 7.04
C LYS A 72 -5.24 12.05 7.53
N GLY A 73 -5.85 11.31 6.60
CA GLY A 73 -6.91 10.35 6.91
C GLY A 73 -6.41 8.91 6.86
N SER A 74 -6.68 8.14 7.91
CA SER A 74 -6.63 6.67 7.85
C SER A 74 -7.95 6.14 7.30
N VAL A 75 -7.89 5.37 6.23
CA VAL A 75 -9.00 4.59 5.69
C VAL A 75 -8.77 3.12 6.02
N LEU A 76 -9.52 2.61 6.98
CA LEU A 76 -9.67 1.17 7.20
C LEU A 76 -10.19 0.53 5.89
N PRO A 77 -9.40 -0.29 5.19
CA PRO A 77 -9.73 -0.67 3.83
C PRO A 77 -10.86 -1.71 3.75
N ILE A 78 -11.88 -1.40 2.93
CA ILE A 78 -12.80 -2.39 2.32
C ILE A 78 -12.11 -3.22 1.22
N PHE A 79 -10.81 -3.01 0.96
CA PHE A 79 -10.06 -3.71 -0.08
C PHE A 79 -9.61 -5.13 0.29
N ARG A 80 -10.33 -5.81 1.19
CA ARG A 80 -10.09 -7.24 1.50
C ARG A 80 -10.30 -8.17 0.29
N SER A 81 -10.89 -7.69 -0.82
CA SER A 81 -11.00 -8.48 -2.06
C SER A 81 -10.63 -7.67 -3.31
N VAL A 82 -9.36 -7.74 -3.68
CA VAL A 82 -8.86 -7.30 -4.99
C VAL A 82 -9.37 -8.18 -6.13
N ALA A 83 -9.79 -9.42 -5.83
CA ALA A 83 -10.37 -10.35 -6.79
C ALA A 83 -11.65 -9.81 -7.47
N THR A 84 -12.43 -8.95 -6.80
CA THR A 84 -13.65 -8.36 -7.38
C THR A 84 -13.37 -7.16 -8.31
N LEU A 85 -12.21 -6.51 -8.16
CA LEU A 85 -11.83 -5.35 -8.98
C LEU A 85 -11.45 -5.75 -10.42
N GLU A 86 -10.97 -6.99 -10.62
CA GLU A 86 -10.12 -7.34 -11.76
C GLU A 86 -10.78 -7.42 -13.14
N ARG A 87 -12.10 -7.69 -13.25
CA ARG A 87 -12.69 -8.01 -14.58
C ARG A 87 -13.68 -7.00 -15.14
N SER A 88 -14.24 -6.11 -14.31
CA SER A 88 -15.32 -5.22 -14.75
C SER A 88 -15.03 -3.73 -14.64
N VAL A 89 -14.05 -3.31 -13.84
CA VAL A 89 -13.81 -1.90 -13.53
C VAL A 89 -13.00 -1.22 -14.64
N CYS A 90 -13.56 -0.15 -15.22
CA CYS A 90 -12.89 0.67 -16.23
C CYS A 90 -12.21 1.89 -15.62
N LYS A 91 -12.80 2.45 -14.57
CA LYS A 91 -12.37 3.70 -13.92
C LYS A 91 -12.66 3.63 -12.42
N CYS A 92 -11.76 4.17 -11.61
CA CYS A 92 -11.93 4.35 -10.18
C CYS A 92 -11.78 5.83 -9.84
N GLU A 93 -12.78 6.40 -9.18
CA GLU A 93 -12.75 7.75 -8.64
C GLU A 93 -12.68 7.68 -7.12
N ILE A 94 -11.75 8.43 -6.55
CA ILE A 94 -11.55 8.53 -5.10
C ILE A 94 -11.80 9.98 -4.73
N SER A 95 -12.71 10.22 -3.80
CA SER A 95 -12.98 11.55 -3.27
C SER A 95 -13.05 11.51 -1.75
N ILE A 96 -12.29 12.38 -1.12
CA ILE A 96 -12.30 12.58 0.34
C ILE A 96 -13.12 13.84 0.61
N ASN A 97 -14.25 13.67 1.30
CA ASN A 97 -15.04 14.78 1.80
C ASN A 97 -14.72 15.03 3.28
N VAL A 98 -14.12 16.19 3.56
CA VAL A 98 -13.70 16.58 4.92
C VAL A 98 -14.90 16.92 5.80
N SER A 99 -15.99 17.46 5.24
CA SER A 99 -17.17 17.82 6.04
C SER A 99 -17.89 16.61 6.63
N ASP A 100 -17.83 15.47 5.92
CA ASP A 100 -18.62 14.28 6.25
C ASP A 100 -17.77 13.18 6.88
N SER A 101 -16.46 13.41 7.05
CA SER A 101 -15.47 12.40 7.47
C SER A 101 -15.57 11.09 6.68
N ARG A 102 -15.83 11.21 5.37
CA ARG A 102 -16.03 10.05 4.48
C ARG A 102 -15.14 10.09 3.25
N VAL A 103 -14.60 8.91 2.92
CA VAL A 103 -13.93 8.64 1.65
C VAL A 103 -14.87 7.83 0.78
N LYS A 104 -15.14 8.34 -0.42
CA LYS A 104 -15.93 7.67 -1.44
C LYS A 104 -15.01 7.07 -2.49
N PHE A 105 -15.15 5.77 -2.69
CA PHE A 105 -14.61 5.03 -3.82
C PHE A 105 -15.73 4.71 -4.80
N GLN A 106 -15.63 5.21 -6.02
CA GLN A 106 -16.59 4.95 -7.07
C GLN A 106 -15.92 4.17 -8.20
N PHE A 107 -16.38 2.96 -8.44
CA PHE A 107 -15.92 2.10 -9.53
C PHE A 107 -16.94 2.16 -10.66
N ASN A 108 -16.53 2.72 -11.79
CA ASN A 108 -17.33 2.69 -13.01
C ASN A 108 -16.91 1.46 -13.80
N CYS A 109 -17.84 0.53 -13.93
CA CYS A 109 -17.64 -0.75 -14.58
C CYS A 109 -18.19 -0.77 -16.01
N ARG A 110 -17.90 -1.84 -16.74
CA ARG A 110 -18.52 -2.12 -18.04
C ARG A 110 -20.04 -2.15 -17.94
N HIS A 111 -20.71 -1.89 -19.07
CA HIS A 111 -22.17 -1.89 -19.20
C HIS A 111 -22.88 -0.84 -18.31
N GLY A 112 -22.21 0.26 -17.97
CA GLY A 112 -22.81 1.38 -17.22
C GLY A 112 -22.99 1.11 -15.71
N ILE A 113 -22.51 -0.02 -15.19
CA ILE A 113 -22.62 -0.36 -13.78
C ILE A 113 -21.70 0.55 -12.96
N THR A 114 -22.22 1.19 -11.92
CA THR A 114 -21.42 1.99 -10.98
C THR A 114 -21.53 1.43 -9.57
N LYS A 115 -20.40 1.07 -8.96
CA LYS A 115 -20.33 0.62 -7.56
C LYS A 115 -19.74 1.73 -6.71
N THR A 116 -20.46 2.15 -5.68
CA THR A 116 -20.02 3.22 -4.76
C THR A 116 -19.83 2.66 -3.37
N HIS A 117 -18.65 2.89 -2.78
CA HIS A 117 -18.32 2.54 -1.41
C HIS A 117 -18.00 3.82 -0.64
N ASN A 118 -18.78 4.10 0.40
CA ASN A 118 -18.62 5.30 1.24
C ASN A 118 -18.11 4.87 2.61
N LEU A 119 -16.80 5.05 2.83
CA LEU A 119 -16.09 4.67 4.04
C LEU A 119 -16.01 5.82 5.01
N GLY A 120 -16.21 5.55 6.31
CA GLY A 120 -15.77 6.48 7.34
C GLY A 120 -14.23 6.47 7.41
N TYR A 121 -13.64 7.62 7.71
CA TYR A 121 -12.20 7.71 7.97
C TYR A 121 -11.97 8.46 9.29
N GLN A 122 -10.83 8.19 9.92
CA GLN A 122 -10.39 8.93 11.10
C GLN A 122 -9.22 9.82 10.72
N GLU A 123 -9.26 11.08 11.15
CA GLU A 123 -8.11 11.98 11.05
C GLU A 123 -7.03 11.54 12.03
N CYS A 124 -5.80 11.40 11.54
CA CYS A 124 -4.65 10.92 12.30
C CYS A 124 -3.40 11.69 11.87
N GLU A 125 -2.36 11.68 12.69
CA GLU A 125 -1.08 12.27 12.30
C GLU A 125 -0.45 11.51 11.12
N ALA A 126 0.47 12.19 10.42
CA ALA A 126 1.11 11.62 9.25
C ALA A 126 2.05 10.50 9.69
N LEU A 127 1.66 9.27 9.37
CA LEU A 127 2.53 8.12 9.48
C LEU A 127 3.68 8.27 8.47
N GLN A 128 4.87 8.66 8.94
CA GLN A 128 6.08 8.71 8.13
C GLN A 128 7.22 8.01 8.85
N ALA A 129 7.69 6.90 8.29
CA ALA A 129 8.93 6.28 8.75
C ALA A 129 10.14 7.09 8.26
N VAL A 130 11.03 7.45 9.18
CA VAL A 130 12.32 8.07 8.87
C VAL A 130 13.33 6.95 8.66
N PHE A 131 13.58 6.60 7.40
CA PHE A 131 14.57 5.58 7.03
C PHE A 131 15.55 6.12 5.98
N PRO A 132 16.75 6.54 6.38
CA PRO A 132 17.74 7.11 5.47
C PRO A 132 18.44 6.00 4.67
N THR A 133 17.80 5.56 3.58
CA THR A 133 18.30 4.48 2.69
C THR A 133 19.71 4.74 2.16
N HIS A 134 20.09 6.00 1.98
CA HIS A 134 21.41 6.41 1.48
C HIS A 134 22.55 6.18 2.49
N LEU A 135 22.23 5.93 3.77
CA LEU A 135 23.20 5.61 4.82
C LEU A 135 23.40 4.09 4.97
N CYS A 136 22.66 3.26 4.23
CA CYS A 136 22.78 1.81 4.33
C CYS A 136 24.13 1.34 3.70
N PRO A 137 24.99 0.64 4.46
CA PRO A 137 26.30 0.19 3.95
C PRO A 137 26.19 -0.97 2.95
N ASN A 138 25.09 -1.73 3.00
CA ASN A 138 24.85 -2.89 2.16
C ASN A 138 23.62 -2.65 1.27
N ILE A 139 23.77 -2.84 -0.04
CA ILE A 139 22.68 -2.71 -1.02
C ILE A 139 22.62 -3.97 -1.88
N LEU A 140 21.48 -4.67 -1.85
CA LEU A 140 21.18 -5.79 -2.72
C LEU A 140 20.11 -5.38 -3.73
N LYS A 141 20.39 -5.53 -5.03
CA LYS A 141 19.42 -5.32 -6.11
C LYS A 141 19.31 -6.60 -6.94
N ALA A 142 18.08 -7.09 -7.10
CA ALA A 142 17.78 -8.29 -7.85
C ALA A 142 16.45 -8.12 -8.59
N GLN A 143 16.22 -8.95 -9.62
CA GLN A 143 14.92 -9.00 -10.27
C GLN A 143 13.87 -9.53 -9.27
N PRO A 144 12.68 -8.90 -9.18
CA PRO A 144 11.64 -9.35 -8.26
C PRO A 144 11.25 -10.82 -8.46
N LYS A 145 11.26 -11.30 -9.71
CA LYS A 145 11.00 -12.70 -10.04
C LYS A 145 12.01 -13.65 -9.41
N LEU A 146 13.31 -13.31 -9.47
CA LEU A 146 14.36 -14.11 -8.84
C LEU A 146 14.15 -14.21 -7.32
N LEU A 147 13.81 -13.11 -6.65
CA LEU A 147 13.54 -13.12 -5.21
C LEU A 147 12.29 -13.95 -4.88
N SER A 148 11.24 -13.83 -5.69
CA SER A 148 10.04 -14.67 -5.56
C SER A 148 10.36 -16.15 -5.71
N ASP A 149 11.18 -16.51 -6.71
CA ASP A 149 11.58 -17.89 -6.97
C ASP A 149 12.34 -18.49 -5.78
N ILE A 150 13.19 -17.70 -5.12
CA ILE A 150 13.90 -18.13 -3.90
C ILE A 150 12.92 -18.29 -2.73
N VAL A 151 12.02 -17.35 -2.50
CA VAL A 151 11.08 -17.38 -1.36
C VAL A 151 10.12 -18.57 -1.45
N MET A 152 9.78 -19.04 -2.65
CA MET A 152 8.93 -20.22 -2.86
C MET A 152 9.51 -21.53 -2.28
N HIS A 153 10.79 -21.56 -1.91
CA HIS A 153 11.42 -22.74 -1.32
C HIS A 153 11.21 -22.83 0.22
N PHE A 154 10.69 -21.78 0.84
CA PHE A 154 10.33 -21.81 2.26
C PHE A 154 8.89 -22.32 2.46
N PRO A 155 8.60 -23.03 3.56
CA PRO A 155 7.23 -23.39 3.92
C PRO A 155 6.34 -22.14 4.03
N THR A 156 5.06 -22.25 3.69
CA THR A 156 4.11 -21.13 3.82
C THR A 156 3.88 -20.70 5.27
N SER A 157 4.22 -21.56 6.24
CA SER A 157 4.20 -21.28 7.67
C SER A 157 5.50 -20.66 8.19
N GLN A 158 6.49 -20.42 7.32
CA GLN A 158 7.74 -19.80 7.75
C GLN A 158 7.50 -18.33 8.12
N GLU A 159 7.69 -18.00 9.39
CA GLU A 159 7.48 -16.64 9.89
C GLU A 159 8.70 -15.75 9.65
N GLU A 160 9.90 -16.26 9.93
CA GLU A 160 11.14 -15.49 9.85
C GLU A 160 12.21 -16.11 8.94
N ILE A 161 12.96 -15.26 8.24
CA ILE A 161 14.05 -15.68 7.36
C ILE A 161 15.26 -14.78 7.63
N THR A 162 16.43 -15.38 7.79
CA THR A 162 17.70 -14.66 7.91
C THR A 162 18.34 -14.46 6.54
N LEU A 163 18.61 -13.21 6.17
CA LEU A 163 19.43 -12.83 5.01
C LEU A 163 20.88 -12.57 5.47
N SER A 164 21.84 -13.28 4.88
CA SER A 164 23.28 -13.04 5.09
C SER A 164 23.97 -12.76 3.76
N VAL A 165 24.83 -11.74 3.71
CA VAL A 165 25.52 -11.30 2.49
C VAL A 165 27.03 -11.39 2.69
N SER A 166 27.73 -11.91 1.68
CA SER A 166 29.19 -11.92 1.57
C SER A 166 29.58 -11.39 0.18
N PRO A 167 30.86 -11.02 -0.07
CA PRO A 167 31.28 -10.50 -1.37
C PRO A 167 31.00 -11.43 -2.56
N LEU A 168 30.86 -12.74 -2.33
CA LEU A 168 30.69 -13.76 -3.38
C LEU A 168 29.25 -14.29 -3.50
N ARG A 169 28.45 -14.21 -2.44
CA ARG A 169 27.10 -14.77 -2.39
C ARG A 169 26.27 -14.16 -1.28
N PHE A 170 24.95 -14.21 -1.43
CA PHE A 170 24.03 -14.08 -0.30
C PHE A 170 23.36 -15.42 -0.02
N LYS A 171 22.85 -15.59 1.20
CA LYS A 171 22.11 -16.78 1.63
C LYS A 171 20.85 -16.34 2.36
N LEU A 172 19.77 -17.09 2.14
CA LEU A 172 18.54 -17.02 2.92
C LEU A 172 18.40 -18.34 3.70
N LYS A 173 18.06 -18.26 4.99
CA LYS A 173 17.85 -19.41 5.87
C LYS A 173 16.59 -19.21 6.70
N SER A 174 15.83 -20.27 6.93
CA SER A 174 14.72 -20.25 7.90
C SER A 174 15.27 -19.96 9.29
N TYR A 175 14.56 -19.12 10.03
CA TYR A 175 14.80 -18.90 11.46
C TYR A 175 13.63 -19.50 12.25
N TYR A 176 13.96 -20.15 13.36
CA TYR A 176 13.01 -20.67 14.33
C TYR A 176 13.48 -20.20 15.68
N GLU A 177 12.59 -19.61 16.48
CA GLU A 177 12.89 -19.40 17.89
C GLU A 177 13.04 -20.77 18.54
N GLU A 178 14.16 -21.00 19.22
CA GLU A 178 14.26 -22.15 20.11
C GLU A 178 13.25 -21.92 21.24
N GLU A 179 12.25 -22.80 21.35
CA GLU A 179 11.45 -22.86 22.58
C GLU A 179 12.43 -23.14 23.71
N ASN A 180 12.80 -22.09 24.46
CA ASN A 180 13.51 -22.25 25.71
C ASN A 180 12.63 -23.12 26.60
N GLY A 181 12.97 -24.41 26.65
CA GLY A 181 12.21 -25.43 27.34
C GLY A 181 11.88 -24.97 28.76
N LYS A 182 10.58 -24.95 29.06
CA LYS A 182 10.11 -25.08 30.43
C LYS A 182 10.00 -26.57 30.76
#